data_AF-A0A921BNC7-F1
#
_entry.id   AF-A0A921BNC7-F1
#
_cell.length_a   1.000
_cell.length_b   1.000
_cell.length_c   1.000
_cell.angle_alpha   90.00
_cell.angle_beta   90.00
_cell.angle_gamma   90.00
#
_symmetry.space_group_name_H-M   'P 1'
#
loop_
_entity.id
_entity.type
_entity.pdbx_description
1 polymer ?
#
loop_
_entity_poly.entity_id
_entity_poly.type
_entity_poly.pdbx_seq_one_letter_code
_entity_poly.pdbx_strand_id
1 'polypeptide(L)'
;MYPLVVVLGVAVWRGDPDPRWRVLPMSVTGLGLSAYHYQLQLYPDQGSSCDVPRPCTQQWVDEFGFVSIPFMAFCGFAAVTVLVLAAGRPVRDGVVANREDVRP
;
A
#
# COMPACT_ATOMS: atom_id res chain seq x y z
N MET A 1 -1.23 1.43 5.16
CA MET A 1 -2.47 1.17 4.39
C MET A 1 -3.51 2.24 4.61
N TYR A 2 -4.01 2.40 5.84
CA TYR A 2 -5.11 3.32 6.17
C TYR A 2 -5.06 4.71 5.54
N PRO A 3 -3.96 5.47 5.66
CA PRO A 3 -3.96 6.84 5.15
C PRO A 3 -3.93 6.91 3.60
N LEU A 4 -3.51 5.82 2.94
CA LEU A 4 -3.53 5.67 1.48
C LEU A 4 -4.97 5.53 0.94
N VAL A 5 -5.86 4.91 1.71
CA VAL A 5 -7.30 4.79 1.39
C VAL A 5 -7.96 6.18 1.33
N VAL A 6 -7.63 7.07 2.27
CA VAL A 6 -8.16 8.43 2.30
C VAL A 6 -7.69 9.23 1.09
N VAL A 7 -6.38 9.16 0.76
CA VAL A 7 -5.82 9.90 -0.38
C VAL A 7 -6.43 9.42 -1.71
N LEU A 8 -6.55 8.11 -1.91
CA LEU A 8 -7.20 7.55 -3.11
C LEU A 8 -8.70 7.86 -3.16
N GLY A 9 -9.41 7.76 -2.03
CA GLY A 9 -10.84 8.09 -1.95
C GLY A 9 -11.12 9.55 -2.32
N VAL A 10 -10.30 10.48 -1.82
CA VAL A 10 -10.41 11.90 -2.17
C VAL A 10 -10.04 12.15 -3.64
N ALA A 11 -9.04 11.45 -4.18
CA ALA A 11 -8.67 11.57 -5.58
C ALA A 11 -9.80 11.12 -6.53
N VAL A 12 -10.48 10.03 -6.20
CA VAL A 12 -11.66 9.54 -6.93
C VAL A 12 -12.81 10.55 -6.82
N TRP A 13 -13.07 11.08 -5.62
CA TRP A 13 -14.17 12.03 -5.41
C TRP A 13 -13.96 13.38 -6.10
N ARG A 14 -12.72 13.89 -6.15
CA ARG A 14 -12.38 15.13 -6.87
C ARG A 14 -12.21 14.91 -8.38
N GLY A 15 -12.12 13.66 -8.84
CA GLY A 15 -11.78 13.30 -10.21
C GLY A 15 -10.43 13.87 -10.63
N ASP A 16 -9.45 13.78 -9.74
CA ASP A 16 -8.10 14.35 -9.93
C ASP A 16 -7.34 13.47 -10.95
N PRO A 17 -6.89 14.01 -12.10
CA PRO A 17 -6.36 13.18 -13.19
C PRO A 17 -4.96 12.61 -12.91
N ASP A 18 -4.27 13.06 -11.86
CA ASP A 18 -2.97 12.52 -11.48
C ASP A 18 -2.72 12.47 -9.96
N PRO A 19 -3.29 11.47 -9.26
CA PRO A 19 -3.01 11.25 -7.84
C PRO A 19 -1.67 10.54 -7.59
N ARG A 20 -0.96 10.13 -8.65
CA ARG A 20 0.21 9.25 -8.53
C ARG A 20 1.32 9.86 -7.69
N TRP A 21 1.55 11.16 -7.83
CA TRP A 21 2.60 11.86 -7.07
C TRP A 21 2.38 11.86 -5.56
N ARG A 22 1.12 11.78 -5.12
CA ARG A 22 0.75 11.74 -3.69
C ARG A 22 0.74 10.31 -3.17
N VAL A 23 0.32 9.37 -4.00
CA VAL A 23 0.13 7.97 -3.62
C VAL A 23 1.43 7.15 -3.65
N LEU A 24 2.29 7.37 -4.65
CA LEU A 24 3.55 6.63 -4.81
C LEU A 24 4.50 6.72 -3.61
N PRO A 25 4.89 7.90 -3.08
CA PRO A 25 5.82 7.95 -1.94
C PRO A 25 5.24 7.25 -0.71
N MET A 26 3.92 7.35 -0.52
CA MET A 26 3.21 6.73 0.59
C MET A 26 3.09 5.20 0.47
N SER A 27 2.92 4.70 -0.75
CA SER A 27 2.89 3.27 -1.04
C SER A 27 4.29 2.65 -0.92
N VAL A 28 5.32 3.33 -1.43
CA VAL A 28 6.73 2.88 -1.39
C VAL A 28 7.25 2.82 0.04
N THR A 29 6.95 3.82 0.87
CA THR A 29 7.32 3.79 2.30
C THR A 29 6.63 2.64 3.04
N GLY A 30 5.36 2.37 2.76
CA GLY A 30 4.64 1.22 3.31
C GLY A 30 5.19 -0.14 2.86
N LEU A 31 5.61 -0.22 1.59
CA LEU A 31 6.23 -1.42 1.01
C LEU A 31 7.59 -1.71 1.66
N GLY A 32 8.43 -0.67 1.83
CA GLY A 32 9.72 -0.78 2.53
C GLY A 32 9.58 -1.17 4.00
N LEU A 33 8.62 -0.57 4.71
CA LEU A 33 8.36 -0.88 6.12
C LEU A 33 7.87 -2.33 6.30
N SER A 34 7.00 -2.80 5.40
CA SER A 34 6.51 -4.18 5.44
C SER A 34 7.63 -5.18 5.17
N ALA A 35 8.52 -4.89 4.20
CA ALA A 35 9.69 -5.70 3.92
C ALA A 35 10.68 -5.73 5.10
N TYR A 36 10.88 -4.59 5.78
CA TYR A 36 11.71 -4.51 6.98
C TYR A 36 11.16 -5.39 8.12
N HIS A 37 9.86 -5.32 8.40
CA HIS A 37 9.24 -6.17 9.43
C HIS A 37 9.28 -7.66 9.07
N TYR A 38 9.17 -8.01 7.78
CA TYR A 38 9.35 -9.37 7.32
C TYR A 38 10.79 -9.88 7.56
N GLN A 39 11.78 -9.05 7.25
CA GLN A 39 13.19 -9.36 7.51
C GLN A 39 13.49 -9.53 9.00
N LEU A 40 12.87 -8.72 9.86
CA LEU A 40 13.02 -8.81 11.32
C LEU A 40 12.47 -10.11 11.90
N GLN A 41 11.43 -10.67 11.29
CA GLN A 41 10.89 -12.00 11.67
C GLN A 41 11.82 -13.14 11.27
N LEU A 42 12.56 -13.00 10.16
CA LEU A 42 13.54 -14.00 9.71
C LEU A 42 14.84 -13.96 10.52
N TYR A 43 15.24 -12.80 11.01
CA TYR A 43 16.51 -12.60 11.74
C TYR A 43 16.28 -11.94 13.11
N PRO A 44 15.78 -12.70 14.11
CA PRO A 44 15.43 -12.16 15.42
C PRO A 44 16.62 -11.66 16.26
N ASP A 45 17.85 -12.10 15.94
CA ASP A 45 19.08 -11.69 16.65
C ASP A 45 19.56 -10.25 16.33
N GLN A 46 18.94 -9.57 15.37
CA GLN A 46 19.40 -8.26 14.89
C GLN A 46 19.06 -7.08 15.83
N GLY A 47 18.69 -7.33 17.09
CA GLY A 47 18.50 -6.28 18.11
C GLY A 47 17.57 -5.15 17.67
N SER A 48 16.29 -5.47 17.41
CA SER A 48 15.32 -4.46 17.01
C SER A 48 14.87 -3.57 18.18
N SER A 49 14.63 -2.27 17.92
CA SER A 49 14.00 -1.30 18.84
C SER A 49 12.52 -1.59 19.14
N CYS A 50 12.16 -2.86 19.26
CA CYS A 50 10.79 -3.29 19.53
C CYS A 50 10.56 -3.39 21.05
N ASP A 51 9.39 -2.94 21.45
CA ASP A 51 8.98 -2.88 22.85
C ASP A 51 8.95 -4.30 23.47
N VAL A 52 9.50 -4.46 24.68
CA VAL A 52 9.53 -5.74 25.41
C VAL A 52 8.15 -6.44 25.50
N PRO A 53 7.01 -5.74 25.69
CA PRO A 53 5.69 -6.38 25.72
C PRO A 53 5.11 -6.73 24.34
N ARG A 54 5.68 -6.23 23.22
CA ARG A 54 5.20 -6.49 21.86
C ARG A 54 6.38 -6.74 20.91
N PRO A 55 6.93 -7.97 20.90
CA PRO A 55 8.07 -8.28 20.05
C PRO A 55 7.65 -8.24 18.57
N CYS A 56 8.39 -7.51 17.75
CA CYS A 56 8.20 -7.50 16.29
C CYS A 56 8.51 -8.87 15.65
N THR A 57 9.17 -9.75 16.39
CA THR A 57 9.53 -11.12 16.02
C THR A 57 8.41 -12.13 16.27
N GLN A 58 7.33 -11.73 16.98
CA GLN A 58 6.21 -12.63 17.23
C GLN A 58 5.39 -12.83 15.96
N GLN A 59 5.34 -14.08 15.49
CA GLN A 59 4.51 -14.52 14.39
C GLN A 59 3.16 -14.97 14.94
N TRP A 60 2.18 -14.06 14.96
CA TRP A 60 0.83 -14.31 15.50
C TRP A 60 -0.05 -15.15 14.58
N VAL A 61 0.26 -15.14 13.28
CA VAL A 61 -0.46 -15.87 12.23
C VAL A 61 0.59 -16.55 11.38
N ASP A 62 0.52 -17.88 11.29
CA ASP A 62 1.40 -18.72 10.48
C ASP A 62 0.59 -19.80 9.76
N GLU A 63 -0.36 -19.38 8.93
CA GLU A 63 -1.28 -20.32 8.27
C GLU A 63 -0.58 -21.18 7.19
N PHE A 64 0.68 -20.87 6.85
CA PHE A 64 1.44 -21.53 5.76
C PHE A 64 2.96 -21.67 6.00
N GLY A 65 3.50 -21.35 7.18
CA GLY A 65 4.95 -21.38 7.44
C GLY A 65 5.75 -20.18 6.89
N PHE A 66 5.09 -19.29 6.12
CA PHE A 66 5.71 -18.15 5.41
C PHE A 66 4.79 -16.91 5.32
N VAL A 67 3.47 -17.08 5.53
CA VAL A 67 2.49 -15.99 5.41
C VAL A 67 2.33 -15.30 6.75
N SER A 68 3.16 -14.29 6.98
CA SER A 68 3.04 -13.42 8.15
C SER A 68 2.25 -12.14 7.81
N ILE A 69 1.78 -11.46 8.85
CA ILE A 69 1.09 -10.16 8.75
C ILE A 69 1.87 -9.15 7.86
N PRO A 70 3.19 -8.96 8.00
CA PRO A 70 3.94 -8.05 7.13
C PRO A 70 4.02 -8.51 5.67
N PHE A 71 3.98 -9.83 5.38
CA PHE A 71 3.92 -10.32 4.00
C PHE A 71 2.60 -9.95 3.31
N MET A 72 1.47 -10.14 4.00
CA MET A 72 0.15 -9.72 3.48
C MET A 72 0.08 -8.21 3.24
N ALA A 73 0.64 -7.41 4.16
CA ALA A 73 0.75 -5.96 4.00
C ALA A 73 1.61 -5.58 2.79
N PHE A 74 2.73 -6.27 2.58
CA PHE A 74 3.61 -6.07 1.42
C PHE A 74 2.87 -6.32 0.10
N CYS A 75 2.16 -7.45 -0.02
CA CYS A 75 1.35 -7.76 -1.21
C CYS A 75 0.30 -6.68 -1.48
N GLY A 76 -0.37 -6.17 -0.45
CA GLY A 76 -1.32 -5.07 -0.59
C GLY A 76 -0.67 -3.79 -1.12
N PHE A 77 0.52 -3.40 -0.63
CA PHE A 77 1.19 -2.17 -1.07
C PHE A 77 1.75 -2.33 -2.47
N ALA A 78 2.25 -3.51 -2.80
CA ALA A 78 2.66 -3.85 -4.15
C ALA A 78 1.47 -3.75 -5.13
N ALA A 79 0.33 -4.35 -4.79
CA ALA A 79 -0.88 -4.30 -5.61
C ALA A 79 -1.36 -2.86 -5.83
N VAL A 80 -1.44 -2.04 -4.78
CA VAL A 80 -1.80 -0.61 -4.88
C VAL A 80 -0.80 0.15 -5.77
N THR A 81 0.50 -0.08 -5.62
CA THR A 81 1.53 0.55 -6.46
C THR A 81 1.35 0.18 -7.94
N VAL A 82 1.16 -1.10 -8.24
CA VAL A 82 0.94 -1.59 -9.61
C VAL A 82 -0.35 -1.02 -10.20
N LEU A 83 -1.45 -1.02 -9.44
CA LEU A 83 -2.74 -0.48 -9.88
C LEU A 83 -2.66 1.02 -10.16
N VAL A 84 -1.99 1.81 -9.32
CA VAL A 84 -1.82 3.25 -9.52
C VAL A 84 -0.94 3.56 -10.75
N LEU A 85 0.10 2.75 -10.99
CA LEU A 85 0.93 2.85 -12.19
C LEU A 85 0.16 2.44 -13.45
N ALA A 86 -0.65 1.37 -13.37
CA ALA A 86 -1.44 0.85 -14.48
C ALA A 86 -2.64 1.74 -14.83
N ALA A 87 -3.42 2.20 -13.84
CA ALA A 87 -4.59 3.08 -14.03
C ALA A 87 -4.22 4.39 -14.75
N GLY A 88 -2.96 4.76 -14.66
CA GLY A 88 -2.39 5.89 -15.34
C GLY A 88 -2.38 5.87 -16.88
N ARG A 89 -2.76 4.77 -17.52
CA ARG A 89 -2.70 4.62 -18.98
C ARG A 89 -4.03 4.22 -19.68
N PRO A 90 -5.05 3.65 -19.00
CA PRO A 90 -6.37 3.43 -19.62
C PRO A 90 -7.60 4.01 -18.87
N VAL A 91 -7.56 4.30 -17.56
CA VAL A 91 -8.78 4.72 -16.81
C VAL A 91 -9.16 6.18 -17.08
N ARG A 92 -8.20 6.97 -17.57
CA ARG A 92 -8.39 8.38 -17.91
C ARG A 92 -9.45 8.55 -19.00
N ASP A 93 -9.50 7.66 -19.99
CA ASP A 93 -10.40 7.83 -21.14
C ASP A 93 -11.87 7.67 -20.74
N GLY A 94 -12.19 6.72 -19.85
CA GLY A 94 -13.57 6.53 -19.36
C GLY A 94 -14.04 7.58 -18.34
N VAL A 95 -13.14 8.06 -17.47
CA VAL A 95 -13.48 9.11 -16.48
C VAL A 95 -13.60 10.48 -17.15
N VAL A 96 -12.73 10.80 -18.12
CA VAL A 96 -12.81 12.05 -18.88
C VAL A 96 -14.08 12.07 -19.74
N ALA A 97 -14.36 10.99 -20.48
CA ALA A 97 -15.58 10.90 -21.29
C ALA A 97 -16.87 11.09 -20.46
N ASN A 98 -16.95 10.47 -19.28
CA ASN A 98 -18.11 10.63 -18.38
C ASN A 98 -18.20 12.06 -17.81
N ARG A 99 -17.06 12.73 -17.57
CA ARG A 99 -17.04 14.11 -17.08
C ARG A 99 -17.42 15.14 -18.15
N GLU A 100 -17.20 14.82 -19.42
CA GLU A 100 -17.61 15.65 -20.56
C GLU A 100 -19.12 15.54 -20.84
N ASP A 101 -19.71 14.34 -20.68
CA ASP A 101 -21.17 14.09 -20.76
C ASP A 101 -21.94 14.91 -19.70
N VAL A 102 -21.40 15.03 -18.49
CA VAL A 102 -22.04 15.76 -17.38
C VAL A 102 -21.95 17.30 -17.53
N ARG A 103 -21.26 17.84 -18.54
CA ARG A 103 -21.14 19.30 -18.73
C ARG A 103 -22.28 19.82 -19.65
N PRO A 104 -23.24 20.63 -19.14
CA PRO A 104 -24.36 21.14 -19.93
C PRO A 104 -23.94 22.21 -20.94
#